data_AF-A0A3N9WLU8-F1
#
_entry.id   AF-A0A3N9WLU8-F1
#
_cell.length_a   1.000
_cell.length_b   1.000
_cell.length_c   1.000
_cell.angle_alpha   90.00
_cell.angle_beta   90.00
_cell.angle_gamma   90.00
#
_symmetry.space_group_name_H-M   'P 1'
#
loop_
_entity.id
_entity.type
_entity.pdbx_description
1 polymer ?
#
loop_
_entity_poly.entity_id
_entity_poly.type
_entity_poly.pdbx_seq_one_letter_code
_entity_poly.pdbx_strand_id
1 'polypeptide(L)'
;MTSADQEGWSFATARVPAEFGAAIQPLTPAVQHAWGDEETLCGLVEDQIELYRHLFDREDASACPTCRQQAAAAPTWPCAQERLHDRLLAAAEGPMREDLLDALRQGAEIKLWLNGPAASLAKHYAQLDRIVEGSPALIAALSVNGSVGLARVEHGPWQFIVVLPGHGFPLIARARADR
;
A
#
# COMPACT_ATOMS: atom_id res chain seq x y z
N MET A 1 11.53 -22.93 1.10
CA MET A 1 11.51 -22.46 2.50
C MET A 1 10.10 -22.64 3.02
N THR A 2 9.95 -23.48 4.03
CA THR A 2 8.69 -23.80 4.69
C THR A 2 8.08 -22.54 5.32
N SER A 3 6.77 -22.40 5.12
CA SER A 3 5.85 -21.56 5.90
C SER A 3 6.03 -21.89 7.39
N ALA A 4 7.03 -21.28 8.02
CA ALA A 4 6.93 -20.98 9.44
C ALA A 4 5.86 -19.90 9.51
N ASP A 5 4.73 -20.27 10.08
CA ASP A 5 3.64 -19.37 10.43
C ASP A 5 4.23 -18.04 10.93
N GLN A 6 3.73 -16.94 10.37
CA GLN A 6 4.01 -15.61 10.91
C GLN A 6 3.27 -15.49 12.25
N GLU A 7 3.76 -16.20 13.26
CA GLU A 7 3.17 -16.27 14.59
C GLU A 7 3.09 -14.85 15.17
N GLY A 8 1.86 -14.36 15.39
CA GLY A 8 1.60 -12.99 15.85
C GLY A 8 1.35 -11.95 14.74
N TRP A 9 1.35 -12.33 13.46
CA TRP A 9 0.96 -11.43 12.39
C TRP A 9 -0.55 -11.22 12.34
N SER A 10 -0.95 -9.97 12.14
CA SER A 10 -2.31 -9.54 11.87
C SER A 10 -2.24 -8.19 11.16
N PHE A 11 -3.35 -7.72 10.58
CA PHE A 11 -3.42 -6.35 10.09
C PHE A 11 -3.07 -5.34 11.18
N ALA A 12 -3.59 -5.53 12.39
CA ALA A 12 -3.35 -4.63 13.52
C ALA A 12 -1.86 -4.51 13.88
N THR A 13 -1.11 -5.61 13.86
CA THR A 13 0.33 -5.62 14.16
C THR A 13 1.19 -5.16 12.98
N ALA A 14 0.64 -5.18 11.76
CA ALA A 14 1.33 -4.75 10.54
C ALA A 14 1.02 -3.30 10.12
N ARG A 15 0.09 -2.60 10.80
CA ARG A 15 -0.26 -1.21 10.49
C ARG A 15 0.97 -0.31 10.52
N VAL A 16 0.99 0.66 9.61
CA VAL A 16 2.13 1.57 9.47
C VAL A 16 1.91 2.83 10.31
N PRO A 17 2.97 3.41 10.89
CA PRO A 17 2.87 4.70 11.56
C PRO A 17 2.26 5.78 10.67
N ALA A 18 1.59 6.77 11.25
CA ALA A 18 1.23 7.97 10.51
C ALA A 18 2.48 8.67 9.98
N GLU A 19 2.41 9.03 8.70
CA GLU A 19 3.44 9.80 8.02
C GLU A 19 3.00 11.25 7.97
N PHE A 20 3.95 12.14 8.21
CA PHE A 20 3.74 13.59 8.20
C PHE A 20 4.75 14.22 7.25
N GLY A 21 4.37 15.31 6.58
CA GLY A 21 5.32 16.09 5.80
C GLY A 21 6.37 16.71 6.71
N ALA A 22 7.61 16.85 6.24
CA ALA A 22 8.58 17.64 6.98
C ALA A 22 8.36 19.14 6.72
N ALA A 23 8.33 19.92 7.79
CA ALA A 23 8.26 21.37 7.75
C ALA A 23 9.42 21.98 8.55
N ILE A 24 9.90 23.14 8.12
CA ILE A 24 10.90 23.94 8.84
C ILE A 24 10.33 25.32 9.10
N GLN A 25 10.43 25.81 10.33
CA GLN A 25 10.13 27.21 10.63
C GLN A 25 11.36 28.07 10.30
N PRO A 26 11.26 29.12 9.45
CA PRO A 26 12.42 29.93 9.05
C PRO A 26 13.16 30.60 10.22
N LEU A 27 12.45 30.88 11.32
CA LEU A 27 13.03 31.46 12.53
C LEU A 27 13.87 30.46 13.35
N THR A 28 13.63 29.15 13.18
CA THR A 28 14.34 28.07 13.85
C THR A 28 14.67 26.95 12.85
N PRO A 29 15.53 27.23 11.85
CA PRO A 29 15.70 26.36 10.69
C PRO A 29 16.35 25.01 11.00
N ALA A 30 16.92 24.85 12.19
CA ALA A 30 17.50 23.61 12.67
C ALA A 30 16.48 22.66 13.31
N VAL A 31 15.19 23.03 13.39
CA VAL A 31 14.14 22.22 13.99
C VAL A 31 13.15 21.77 12.92
N GLN A 32 12.96 20.46 12.84
CA GLN A 32 11.97 19.86 11.95
C GLN A 32 10.63 19.71 12.67
N HIS A 33 9.56 20.05 11.97
CA HIS A 33 8.18 19.94 12.42
C HIS A 33 7.42 18.95 11.54
N ALA A 34 6.46 18.25 12.15
CA ALA A 34 5.58 17.33 11.45
C ALA A 34 4.38 18.10 10.90
N TRP A 35 4.27 18.25 9.59
CA TRP A 35 3.12 18.84 8.91
C TRP A 35 1.97 17.83 8.77
N GLY A 36 0.81 18.19 9.32
CA GLY A 36 -0.45 17.47 9.14
C GLY A 36 -1.23 17.98 7.93
N ASP A 37 -2.56 18.07 8.04
CA ASP A 37 -3.40 18.53 6.94
C ASP A 37 -3.42 20.07 6.81
N GLU A 38 -3.50 20.80 7.92
CA GLU A 38 -3.68 22.26 7.94
C GLU A 38 -2.62 23.02 8.76
N GLU A 39 -1.97 22.33 9.70
CA GLU A 39 -0.92 22.87 10.55
C GLU A 39 0.09 21.78 10.91
N THR A 40 1.24 22.20 11.42
CA THR A 40 2.14 21.28 12.10
C THR A 40 1.51 20.76 13.39
N LEU A 41 1.90 19.57 13.83
CA LEU A 41 1.38 18.99 15.07
C LEU A 41 1.64 19.85 16.31
N CYS A 42 2.61 20.77 16.26
CA CYS A 42 2.87 21.72 17.35
C CYS A 42 2.17 23.09 17.17
N GLY A 43 1.29 23.25 16.19
CA GLY A 43 0.45 24.45 16.00
C GLY A 43 1.05 25.58 15.14
N LEU A 44 2.10 25.29 14.35
CA LEU A 44 2.56 26.23 13.31
C LEU A 44 1.71 26.06 12.06
N VAL A 45 1.17 27.16 11.56
CA VAL A 45 0.36 27.24 10.34
C VAL A 45 1.22 27.38 9.08
N GLU A 46 0.64 27.18 7.90
CA GLU A 46 1.36 27.11 6.61
C GLU A 46 2.23 28.34 6.33
N ASP A 47 1.77 29.54 6.67
CA ASP A 47 2.48 30.81 6.42
C ASP A 47 3.70 31.02 7.34
N GLN A 48 3.88 30.17 8.36
CA GLN A 48 4.99 30.22 9.31
C GLN A 48 6.10 29.21 8.99
N ILE A 49 5.94 28.40 7.95
CA ILE A 49 6.83 27.27 7.66
C ILE A 49 7.24 27.19 6.18
N GLU A 50 8.26 26.37 5.93
CA GLU A 50 8.62 25.88 4.61
C GLU A 50 8.39 24.36 4.56
N LEU A 51 7.60 23.90 3.59
CA LEU A 51 7.30 22.48 3.38
C LEU A 51 8.35 21.78 2.51
N TYR A 52 8.77 20.61 2.96
CA TYR A 52 9.74 19.76 2.27
C TYR A 52 9.04 18.54 1.66
N ARG A 53 9.65 17.99 0.59
CA ARG A 53 9.12 16.83 -0.14
C ARG A 53 9.37 15.49 0.55
N HIS A 54 10.24 15.45 1.56
CA HIS A 54 10.47 14.26 2.35
C HIS A 54 9.55 14.23 3.57
N LEU A 55 9.43 13.05 4.16
CA LEU A 55 8.66 12.85 5.38
C LEU A 55 9.40 13.41 6.60
N PHE A 56 8.65 13.75 7.63
CA PHE A 56 9.14 14.06 8.96
C PHE A 56 9.76 12.80 9.58
N ASP A 57 11.02 12.90 10.01
CA ASP A 57 11.69 11.82 10.74
C ASP A 57 11.61 12.10 12.24
N ARG A 58 10.70 11.41 12.91
CA ARG A 58 10.49 11.59 14.36
C ARG A 58 11.70 11.18 15.20
N GLU A 59 12.56 10.30 14.69
CA GLU A 59 13.74 9.81 15.41
C GLU A 59 14.95 10.74 15.21
N ASP A 60 14.87 11.69 14.27
CA ASP A 60 15.92 12.67 14.03
C ASP A 60 16.10 13.57 15.26
N ALA A 61 17.35 13.90 15.59
CA ALA A 61 17.70 14.75 16.72
C ALA A 61 17.18 16.19 16.58
N SER A 62 16.95 16.66 15.35
CA SER A 62 16.35 17.96 15.01
C SER A 62 14.83 17.98 15.12
N ALA A 63 14.18 16.84 15.34
CA ALA A 63 12.72 16.78 15.44
C ALA A 63 12.21 17.57 16.66
N CYS A 64 11.24 18.47 16.42
CA CYS A 64 10.50 19.16 17.46
C CYS A 64 9.93 18.14 18.47
N PRO A 65 10.22 18.26 19.78
CA PRO A 65 9.78 17.28 20.78
C PRO A 65 8.27 17.06 20.83
N THR A 66 7.49 18.12 20.66
CA THR A 66 6.02 18.05 20.59
C THR A 66 5.57 17.29 19.34
N CYS A 67 6.15 17.59 18.18
CA CYS A 67 5.85 16.86 16.94
C CYS A 67 6.23 15.39 17.05
N ARG A 68 7.39 15.06 17.65
CA ARG A 68 7.82 13.68 17.90
C ARG A 68 6.80 12.92 18.75
N GLN A 69 6.37 13.51 19.86
CA GLN A 69 5.40 12.87 20.77
C GLN A 69 4.05 12.65 20.08
N GLN A 70 3.54 13.68 19.39
CA GLN A 70 2.24 13.57 18.73
C GLN A 70 2.28 12.62 17.54
N ALA A 71 3.35 12.62 16.74
CA ALA A 71 3.52 11.67 15.63
C ALA A 71 3.62 10.23 16.13
N ALA A 72 4.23 9.98 17.31
CA ALA A 72 4.26 8.66 17.92
C ALA A 72 2.89 8.21 18.46
N ALA A 73 2.06 9.15 18.92
CA ALA A 73 0.71 8.89 19.40
C ALA A 73 -0.36 8.89 18.30
N ALA A 74 0.01 9.29 17.08
CA ALA A 74 -0.90 9.39 15.95
C ALA A 74 -1.48 8.02 15.58
N PRO A 75 -2.75 7.96 15.12
CA PRO A 75 -3.35 6.73 14.65
C PRO A 75 -2.49 6.08 13.56
N THR A 76 -2.37 4.76 13.60
CA THR A 76 -1.70 4.02 12.53
C THR A 76 -2.60 3.88 11.30
N TRP A 77 -1.98 3.81 10.13
CA TRP A 77 -2.69 3.58 8.87
C TRP A 77 -2.76 2.09 8.56
N PRO A 78 -3.84 1.65 7.88
CA PRO A 78 -3.91 0.31 7.34
C PRO A 78 -2.67 -0.02 6.49
N CYS A 79 -2.08 -1.19 6.72
CA CYS A 79 -0.94 -1.66 5.93
C CYS A 79 -1.35 -1.96 4.48
N ALA A 80 -0.38 -2.20 3.60
CA ALA A 80 -0.70 -2.51 2.20
C ALA A 80 -1.62 -3.75 2.07
N GLN A 81 -1.42 -4.77 2.90
CA GLN A 81 -2.24 -5.97 2.92
C GLN A 81 -3.68 -5.66 3.34
N GLU A 82 -3.88 -4.87 4.41
CA GLU A 82 -5.20 -4.46 4.88
C GLU A 82 -5.92 -3.62 3.82
N ARG A 83 -5.22 -2.64 3.21
CA ARG A 83 -5.80 -1.81 2.13
C ARG A 83 -6.19 -2.63 0.90
N LEU A 84 -5.40 -3.64 0.53
CA LEU A 84 -5.72 -4.51 -0.60
C LEU A 84 -6.89 -5.44 -0.24
N HIS A 85 -6.90 -6.00 0.97
CA HIS A 85 -7.98 -6.83 1.50
C HIS A 85 -9.32 -6.09 1.43
N ASP A 86 -9.38 -4.86 1.95
CA ASP A 86 -10.59 -4.04 1.93
C ASP A 86 -11.10 -3.78 0.51
N ARG A 87 -10.20 -3.51 -0.44
CA ARG A 87 -10.59 -3.33 -1.85
C ARG A 87 -11.18 -4.60 -2.45
N LEU A 88 -10.60 -5.76 -2.12
CA LEU A 88 -11.05 -7.06 -2.63
C LEU A 88 -12.40 -7.51 -2.05
N LEU A 89 -12.88 -6.87 -0.98
CA LEU A 89 -14.25 -7.11 -0.51
C LEU A 89 -15.30 -6.73 -1.57
N ALA A 90 -15.00 -5.80 -2.47
CA ALA A 90 -15.89 -5.45 -3.58
C ALA A 90 -15.76 -6.39 -4.79
N ALA A 91 -14.78 -7.29 -4.83
CA ALA A 91 -14.61 -8.23 -5.93
C ALA A 91 -15.78 -9.23 -5.98
N ALA A 92 -16.02 -9.82 -7.15
CA ALA A 92 -17.03 -10.87 -7.30
C ALA A 92 -16.76 -12.03 -6.32
N GLU A 93 -17.81 -12.52 -5.68
CA GLU A 93 -17.74 -13.67 -4.77
C GLU A 93 -17.27 -14.93 -5.50
N GLY A 94 -16.43 -15.70 -4.83
CA GLY A 94 -15.89 -16.94 -5.38
C GLY A 94 -14.62 -17.40 -4.67
N PRO A 95 -14.20 -18.66 -4.91
CA PRO A 95 -13.10 -19.29 -4.19
C PRO A 95 -11.76 -18.55 -4.37
N MET A 96 -11.54 -17.93 -5.53
CA MET A 96 -10.30 -17.18 -5.77
C MET A 96 -10.19 -15.92 -4.93
N ARG A 97 -11.32 -15.25 -4.67
CA ARG A 97 -11.39 -14.09 -3.77
C ARG A 97 -11.15 -14.55 -2.33
N GLU A 98 -11.81 -15.61 -1.91
CA GLU A 98 -11.67 -16.16 -0.55
C GLU A 98 -10.22 -16.58 -0.27
N ASP A 99 -9.61 -17.36 -1.17
CA ASP A 99 -8.21 -17.79 -1.04
C ASP A 99 -7.24 -16.60 -0.91
N LEU A 100 -7.46 -15.52 -1.67
CA LEU A 100 -6.62 -14.32 -1.60
C LEU A 100 -6.89 -13.51 -0.31
N LEU A 101 -8.14 -13.36 0.11
CA LEU A 101 -8.47 -12.67 1.35
C LEU A 101 -7.85 -13.40 2.56
N ASP A 102 -7.88 -14.73 2.55
CA ASP A 102 -7.27 -15.55 3.61
C ASP A 102 -5.74 -15.50 3.56
N ALA A 103 -5.15 -15.52 2.36
CA ALA A 103 -3.72 -15.30 2.19
C ALA A 103 -3.28 -13.93 2.77
N LEU A 104 -4.03 -12.86 2.49
CA LEU A 104 -3.75 -11.53 3.05
C LEU A 104 -3.90 -11.49 4.57
N ARG A 105 -4.87 -12.21 5.15
CA ARG A 105 -5.02 -12.36 6.62
C ARG A 105 -3.91 -13.19 7.26
N GLN A 106 -3.17 -13.95 6.47
CA GLN A 106 -1.97 -14.71 6.89
C GLN A 106 -0.67 -13.97 6.54
N GLY A 107 -0.77 -12.72 6.12
CA GLY A 107 0.37 -11.85 5.82
C GLY A 107 1.10 -12.19 4.53
N ALA A 108 0.36 -12.62 3.51
CA ALA A 108 0.87 -12.72 2.15
C ALA A 108 1.61 -11.45 1.70
N GLU A 109 2.67 -11.64 0.93
CA GLU A 109 3.58 -10.57 0.57
C GLU A 109 3.10 -9.86 -0.69
N ILE A 110 2.92 -8.55 -0.61
CA ILE A 110 2.64 -7.72 -1.79
C ILE A 110 3.99 -7.34 -2.42
N LYS A 111 4.39 -8.08 -3.47
CA LYS A 111 5.63 -7.81 -4.21
C LYS A 111 5.58 -6.52 -5.03
N LEU A 112 4.37 -6.09 -5.39
CA LEU A 112 4.13 -4.99 -6.30
C LEU A 112 2.73 -4.43 -6.02
N TRP A 113 2.62 -3.11 -5.96
CA TRP A 113 1.35 -2.42 -6.14
C TRP A 113 1.59 -1.08 -6.85
N LEU A 114 1.18 -0.99 -8.11
CA LEU A 114 1.35 0.20 -8.95
C LEU A 114 0.01 0.67 -9.52
N ASN A 115 -0.07 1.95 -9.84
CA ASN A 115 -1.11 2.50 -10.69
C ASN A 115 -0.46 3.06 -11.96
N GLY A 116 -1.08 2.85 -13.11
CA GLY A 116 -0.55 3.35 -14.37
C GLY A 116 -1.31 2.85 -15.59
N PRO A 117 -0.83 3.21 -16.80
CA PRO A 117 -1.48 2.83 -18.05
C PRO A 117 -1.61 1.31 -18.16
N ALA A 118 -2.82 0.81 -18.41
CA ALA A 118 -3.14 -0.61 -18.44
C ALA A 118 -2.23 -1.41 -19.38
N ALA A 119 -2.00 -0.90 -20.60
CA ALA A 119 -1.10 -1.53 -21.57
C ALA A 119 0.36 -1.62 -21.07
N SER A 120 0.85 -0.62 -20.33
CA SER A 120 2.21 -0.64 -19.76
C SER A 120 2.29 -1.66 -18.62
N LEU A 121 1.27 -1.70 -17.76
CA LEU A 121 1.19 -2.66 -16.66
C LEU A 121 1.10 -4.10 -17.18
N ALA A 122 0.29 -4.33 -18.22
CA ALA A 122 0.16 -5.63 -18.89
C ALA A 122 1.50 -6.13 -19.44
N LYS A 123 2.23 -5.25 -20.14
CA LYS A 123 3.48 -5.59 -20.83
C LYS A 123 4.63 -5.87 -19.88
N HIS A 124 4.74 -5.12 -18.78
CA HIS A 124 5.95 -5.12 -17.95
C HIS A 124 5.79 -5.83 -16.61
N TYR A 125 4.57 -5.93 -16.08
CA TYR A 125 4.38 -6.31 -14.68
C TYR A 125 3.34 -7.43 -14.46
N ALA A 126 2.36 -7.60 -15.36
CA ALA A 126 1.24 -8.52 -15.15
C ALA A 126 1.58 -10.01 -15.33
N GLN A 127 2.69 -10.35 -16.02
CA GLN A 127 3.14 -11.74 -16.25
C GLN A 127 2.01 -12.66 -16.75
N LEU A 128 1.27 -12.20 -17.76
CA LEU A 128 0.05 -12.84 -18.25
C LEU A 128 0.27 -14.28 -18.73
N ASP A 129 1.48 -14.60 -19.19
CA ASP A 129 1.91 -15.92 -19.63
C ASP A 129 1.95 -16.98 -18.51
N ARG A 130 1.97 -16.54 -17.24
CA ARG A 130 2.06 -17.44 -16.07
C ARG A 130 0.71 -17.73 -15.42
N ILE A 131 -0.34 -17.07 -15.88
CA ILE A 131 -1.67 -17.21 -15.29
C ILE A 131 -2.24 -18.57 -15.66
N VAL A 132 -2.63 -19.33 -14.63
CA VAL A 132 -3.24 -20.65 -14.75
C VAL A 132 -4.76 -20.61 -14.54
N GLU A 133 -5.30 -19.55 -13.92
CA GLU A 133 -6.73 -19.38 -13.65
C GLU A 133 -7.13 -17.89 -13.69
N GLY A 134 -8.29 -17.55 -14.26
CA GLY A 134 -8.84 -16.18 -14.25
C GLY A 134 -8.35 -15.24 -15.35
N SER A 135 -7.56 -15.72 -16.32
CA SER A 135 -6.93 -14.90 -17.36
C SER A 135 -7.87 -14.03 -18.22
N PRO A 136 -9.03 -14.53 -18.72
CA PRO A 136 -9.80 -13.78 -19.73
C PRO A 136 -10.29 -12.41 -19.26
N ALA A 137 -10.87 -12.33 -18.06
CA ALA A 137 -11.37 -11.07 -17.51
C ALA A 137 -10.23 -10.10 -17.21
N LEU A 138 -9.10 -10.61 -16.72
CA LEU A 138 -7.93 -9.81 -16.39
C LEU A 138 -7.26 -9.23 -17.65
N ILE A 139 -7.13 -10.03 -18.71
CA ILE A 139 -6.63 -9.57 -20.02
C ILE A 139 -7.53 -8.48 -20.60
N ALA A 140 -8.85 -8.66 -20.52
CA ALA A 140 -9.81 -7.66 -20.99
C ALA A 140 -9.63 -6.31 -20.25
N ALA A 141 -9.52 -6.34 -18.93
CA ALA A 141 -9.31 -5.14 -18.12
C ALA A 141 -7.94 -4.47 -18.36
N LEU A 142 -6.93 -5.23 -18.77
CA LEU A 142 -5.62 -4.70 -19.12
C LEU A 142 -5.50 -4.23 -20.57
N SER A 143 -6.50 -4.51 -21.41
CA SER A 143 -6.56 -4.09 -22.80
C SER A 143 -7.28 -2.75 -23.00
N VAL A 144 -7.78 -2.14 -21.92
CA VAL A 144 -8.48 -0.86 -21.98
C VAL A 144 -7.51 0.31 -22.14
N ASN A 145 -7.95 1.36 -22.83
CA ASN A 145 -7.25 2.64 -22.82
C ASN A 145 -7.57 3.36 -21.51
N GLY A 146 -6.63 3.35 -20.56
CA GLY A 146 -6.81 4.00 -19.27
C GLY A 146 -5.75 3.61 -18.25
N SER A 147 -5.86 4.19 -17.05
CA SER A 147 -5.05 3.82 -15.90
C SER A 147 -5.77 2.80 -15.03
N VAL A 148 -5.06 1.79 -14.57
CA VAL A 148 -5.55 0.79 -13.62
C VAL A 148 -4.53 0.58 -12.51
N GLY A 149 -4.97 0.09 -11.37
CA GLY A 149 -4.09 -0.48 -10.37
C GLY A 149 -3.75 -1.93 -10.71
N LEU A 150 -2.52 -2.33 -10.46
CA LEU A 150 -2.06 -3.71 -10.54
C LEU A 150 -1.33 -4.05 -9.24
N ALA A 151 -1.77 -5.12 -8.58
CA ALA A 151 -1.09 -5.70 -7.44
C ALA A 151 -0.69 -7.14 -7.72
N ARG A 152 0.48 -7.54 -7.19
CA ARG A 152 0.95 -8.93 -7.20
C ARG A 152 1.18 -9.37 -5.77
N VAL A 153 0.53 -10.47 -5.40
CA VAL A 153 0.56 -11.02 -4.05
C VAL A 153 1.12 -12.44 -4.11
N GLU A 154 2.09 -12.76 -3.26
CA GLU A 154 2.66 -14.10 -3.18
C GLU A 154 2.30 -14.75 -1.85
N HIS A 155 1.84 -16.00 -1.92
CA HIS A 155 1.57 -16.83 -0.75
C HIS A 155 1.86 -18.30 -1.06
N GLY A 156 2.88 -18.85 -0.42
CA GLY A 156 3.32 -20.22 -0.66
C GLY A 156 3.67 -20.48 -2.13
N PRO A 157 3.08 -21.50 -2.79
CA PRO A 157 3.36 -21.81 -4.20
C PRO A 157 2.57 -20.95 -5.19
N TRP A 158 1.71 -20.05 -4.70
CA TRP A 158 0.77 -19.29 -5.51
C TRP A 158 1.15 -17.82 -5.56
N GLN A 159 0.89 -17.25 -6.73
CA GLN A 159 0.93 -15.83 -6.97
C GLN A 159 -0.45 -15.39 -7.44
N PHE A 160 -0.98 -14.33 -6.85
CA PHE A 160 -2.22 -13.70 -7.27
C PHE A 160 -1.89 -12.42 -8.02
N ILE A 161 -2.53 -12.24 -9.18
CA ILE A 161 -2.49 -11.00 -9.95
C ILE A 161 -3.84 -10.33 -9.77
N VAL A 162 -3.84 -9.12 -9.23
CA VAL A 162 -5.05 -8.34 -8.98
C VAL A 162 -5.03 -7.10 -9.85
N VAL A 163 -6.05 -6.94 -10.69
CA VAL A 163 -6.30 -5.69 -11.40
C VAL A 163 -7.38 -4.92 -10.65
N LEU A 164 -7.11 -3.63 -10.41
CA LEU A 164 -7.98 -2.69 -9.72
C LEU A 164 -8.38 -1.60 -10.73
N PRO A 165 -9.48 -1.78 -11.48
CA PRO A 165 -9.97 -0.75 -12.39
C PRO A 165 -10.30 0.55 -11.64
N GLY A 166 -10.15 1.71 -12.29
CA GLY A 166 -10.62 2.98 -11.73
C GLY A 166 -12.14 3.03 -11.51
N HIS A 167 -12.88 2.23 -12.29
CA HIS A 167 -14.32 2.01 -12.13
C HIS A 167 -14.65 0.53 -12.30
N GLY A 168 -15.48 -0.01 -11.42
CA GLY A 168 -15.87 -1.42 -11.43
C GLY A 168 -15.22 -2.23 -10.30
N PHE A 169 -15.33 -3.54 -10.40
CA PHE A 169 -14.88 -4.46 -9.35
C PHE A 169 -13.44 -4.94 -9.60
N PRO A 170 -12.66 -5.22 -8.54
CA PRO A 170 -11.37 -5.87 -8.69
C PRO A 170 -11.49 -7.21 -9.41
N LEU A 171 -10.47 -7.52 -10.20
CA LEU A 171 -10.34 -8.79 -10.92
C LEU A 171 -9.12 -9.52 -10.40
N ILE A 172 -9.28 -10.82 -10.18
CA ILE A 172 -8.27 -11.68 -9.56
C ILE A 172 -7.94 -12.79 -10.55
N ALA A 173 -6.65 -13.07 -10.70
CA ALA A 173 -6.15 -14.23 -11.41
C ALA A 173 -5.08 -14.92 -10.57
N ARG A 174 -4.86 -16.21 -10.84
CA ARG A 174 -3.86 -17.03 -10.14
C ARG A 174 -2.78 -17.49 -11.11
N ALA A 175 -1.55 -17.41 -10.66
CA ALA A 175 -0.35 -17.93 -11.31
C ALA A 175 0.43 -18.80 -10.30
N ARG A 176 1.40 -19.57 -10.81
CA ARG A 176 2.39 -20.22 -9.95
C ARG A 176 3.48 -19.22 -9.58
N ALA A 177 3.88 -19.20 -8.31
CA ALA A 177 5.03 -18.42 -7.88
C ALA A 177 6.33 -18.99 -8.50
N ASP A 178 7.27 -18.11 -8.82
CA ASP A 178 8.63 -18.53 -9.20
C ASP A 178 9.30 -19.18 -7.98
N ARG A 179 9.86 -20.37 -8.17
CA ARG A 179 10.72 -21.03 -7.18
C ARG A 179 12.14 -20.53 -7.29
#